data_AF-A0A1V5HT58-F1
#
_entry.id   AF-A0A1V5HT58-F1
#
_cell.length_a   1.000
_cell.length_b   1.000
_cell.length_c   1.000
_cell.angle_alpha   90.00
_cell.angle_beta   90.00
_cell.angle_gamma   90.00
#
_symmetry.space_group_name_H-M   'P 1'
#
loop_
_entity.id
_entity.type
_entity.pdbx_description
1 polymer ?
#
loop_
_entity_poly.entity_id
_entity_poly.type
_entity_poly.pdbx_seq_one_letter_code
_entity_poly.pdbx_strand_id
1 'polypeptide(L)'
;MSQDRIECFLIHPTGLGVRSLRRYVGPRCGDGPKAGFHSASVVLGEEPFPGEWNGESRYPTPEEVSDPRWPDRCGRCNLAFEGLDTRQINVDRLWTRIETGDRFRLDDSPPGAMYFSPWYADSGVGPDGKHLVVVTPAGHWLVDQDNHKWQRTGMAPKVTVTPSILFHGDIPYHAFLTDGFLVPC
;
A
#
# COMPACT_ATOMS: atom_id res chain seq x y z
N MET A 1 17.06 -5.64 19.18
CA MET A 1 15.65 -5.44 19.58
C MET A 1 14.96 -6.73 19.21
N SER A 2 14.47 -7.49 20.19
CA SER A 2 13.59 -8.63 19.90
C SER A 2 12.42 -8.08 19.11
N GLN A 3 12.22 -8.49 17.86
CA GLN A 3 10.99 -8.12 17.17
C GLN A 3 9.89 -8.93 17.86
N ASP A 4 8.96 -8.23 18.49
CA ASP A 4 7.81 -8.88 19.12
C ASP A 4 6.95 -9.54 18.04
N ARG A 5 6.26 -10.63 18.39
CA ARG A 5 5.26 -11.24 17.52
C ARG A 5 4.20 -10.19 17.13
N ILE A 6 3.82 -10.14 15.86
CA ILE A 6 2.82 -9.19 15.34
C ILE A 6 1.54 -9.96 15.06
N GLU A 7 0.45 -9.57 15.73
CA GLU A 7 -0.88 -10.10 15.43
C GLU A 7 -1.35 -9.60 14.07
N CYS A 8 -1.82 -10.52 13.23
CA CYS A 8 -2.38 -10.21 11.94
C CYS A 8 -3.89 -10.04 12.01
N PHE A 9 -4.42 -9.19 11.13
CA PHE A 9 -5.84 -8.90 11.05
C PHE A 9 -6.27 -8.65 9.60
N LEU A 10 -7.52 -8.98 9.27
CA LEU A 10 -8.04 -8.82 7.93
C LEU A 10 -8.63 -7.41 7.74
N ILE A 11 -8.21 -6.73 6.67
CA ILE A 11 -8.81 -5.50 6.18
C ILE A 11 -9.59 -5.76 4.89
N HIS A 12 -10.63 -4.96 4.64
CA HIS A 12 -11.43 -5.04 3.42
C HIS A 12 -11.59 -3.66 2.78
N PRO A 13 -11.80 -3.60 1.45
CA PRO A 13 -12.01 -2.33 0.79
C PRO A 13 -13.32 -1.69 1.27
N THR A 14 -13.31 -0.38 1.41
CA THR A 14 -14.52 0.43 1.60
C THR A 14 -15.02 0.97 0.25
N GLY A 15 -16.19 1.61 0.25
CA GLY A 15 -16.68 2.42 -0.88
C GLY A 15 -16.13 3.84 -0.91
N LEU A 16 -15.14 4.17 -0.07
CA LEU A 16 -14.56 5.50 0.09
C LEU A 16 -13.08 5.50 -0.31
N GLY A 17 -12.59 6.67 -0.70
CA GLY A 17 -11.19 6.94 -0.96
C GLY A 17 -10.76 8.30 -0.44
N VAL A 18 -9.46 8.50 -0.34
CA VAL A 18 -8.85 9.78 0.01
C VAL A 18 -8.41 10.48 -1.26
N ARG A 19 -9.01 11.64 -1.55
CA ARG A 19 -8.62 12.47 -2.67
C ARG A 19 -7.40 13.31 -2.31
N SER A 20 -6.43 13.36 -3.22
CA SER A 20 -5.26 14.24 -3.09
C SER A 20 -4.89 14.94 -4.40
N LEU A 21 -4.29 16.12 -4.25
CA LEU A 21 -3.67 16.88 -5.32
C LEU A 21 -2.17 16.64 -5.28
N ARG A 22 -1.62 16.03 -6.32
CA ARG A 22 -0.19 15.72 -6.44
C ARG A 22 0.47 16.52 -7.54
N ARG A 23 1.58 17.19 -7.23
CA ARG A 23 2.52 17.66 -8.25
C ARG A 23 3.76 16.80 -8.29
N TYR A 24 4.25 16.57 -9.50
CA TYR A 24 5.55 15.94 -9.67
C TYR A 24 6.25 16.41 -10.93
N VAL A 25 7.59 16.41 -10.89
CA VAL A 25 8.43 16.75 -12.03
C VAL A 25 9.72 15.92 -11.99
N GLY A 26 10.25 15.60 -13.17
CA GLY A 26 11.62 15.11 -13.34
C GLY A 26 12.60 16.28 -13.52
N PRO A 27 13.93 16.06 -13.47
CA PRO A 27 14.61 14.81 -13.22
C PRO A 27 14.64 14.44 -11.71
N ARG A 28 15.56 13.54 -11.32
CA ARG A 28 15.58 12.81 -10.05
C ARG A 28 15.77 13.73 -8.82
N CYS A 29 14.92 13.56 -7.81
CA CYS A 29 14.98 14.16 -6.49
C CYS A 29 15.74 13.26 -5.49
N GLY A 30 16.88 13.74 -5.00
CA GLY A 30 17.75 13.08 -4.01
C GLY A 30 18.68 12.04 -4.62
N ASP A 31 19.48 11.40 -3.76
CA ASP A 31 20.50 10.41 -4.14
C ASP A 31 20.16 8.98 -3.64
N GLY A 32 20.81 7.97 -4.22
CA GLY A 32 20.74 6.58 -3.77
C GLY A 32 19.44 5.83 -4.15
N PRO A 33 19.10 4.73 -3.44
CA PRO A 33 17.97 3.86 -3.79
C PRO A 33 16.59 4.53 -3.60
N LYS A 34 16.52 5.61 -2.83
CA LYS A 34 15.29 6.38 -2.58
C LYS A 34 15.06 7.51 -3.58
N ALA A 35 15.96 7.69 -4.54
CA ALA A 35 15.91 8.80 -5.48
C ALA A 35 14.83 8.56 -6.56
N GLY A 36 13.88 9.49 -6.66
CA GLY A 36 12.67 9.38 -7.49
C GLY A 36 12.30 10.73 -8.11
N PHE A 37 11.05 10.98 -8.48
CA PHE A 37 10.63 12.32 -8.96
C PHE A 37 10.61 13.34 -7.81
N HIS A 38 10.78 14.63 -8.13
CA HIS A 38 10.34 15.68 -7.23
C HIS A 38 8.83 15.55 -7.11
N SER A 39 8.30 15.32 -5.90
CA SER A 39 6.88 15.08 -5.68
C SER A 39 6.42 15.71 -4.38
N ALA A 40 5.17 16.15 -4.37
CA ALA A 40 4.43 16.49 -3.15
C ALA A 40 2.93 16.27 -3.41
N SER A 41 2.21 15.99 -2.33
CA SER A 41 0.76 15.81 -2.39
C SER A 41 0.10 16.52 -1.21
N VAL A 42 -1.12 17.03 -1.43
CA VAL A 42 -2.01 17.55 -0.39
C VAL A 42 -3.30 16.73 -0.40
N VAL A 43 -3.70 16.24 0.76
CA VAL A 43 -4.98 15.54 0.95
C VAL A 43 -6.12 16.56 1.03
N LEU A 44 -7.19 16.34 0.28
CA LEU A 44 -8.38 17.19 0.29
C LEU A 44 -9.49 16.66 1.21
N GLY A 45 -9.56 15.35 1.38
CA GLY A 45 -10.58 14.68 2.20
C GLY A 45 -11.02 13.35 1.62
N GLU A 46 -12.09 12.81 2.17
CA GLU A 46 -12.70 11.55 1.71
C GLU A 46 -13.77 11.81 0.65
N GLU A 47 -13.88 10.91 -0.32
CA GLU A 47 -14.94 10.90 -1.33
C GLU A 47 -15.32 9.46 -1.72
N PRO A 48 -16.46 9.23 -2.41
CA PRO A 48 -16.77 7.91 -2.96
C PRO A 48 -15.65 7.41 -3.87
N PHE A 49 -15.24 6.15 -3.70
CA PHE A 49 -14.19 5.56 -4.52
C PHE A 49 -14.73 5.17 -5.90
N PRO A 50 -14.14 5.64 -7.02
CA PRO A 50 -14.77 5.54 -8.34
C PRO A 50 -14.49 4.24 -9.10
N GLY A 51 -13.56 3.39 -8.65
CA GLY A 51 -13.06 2.25 -9.42
C GLY A 51 -13.05 0.91 -8.68
N GLU A 52 -12.50 -0.11 -9.30
CA GLU A 52 -12.31 -1.46 -8.72
C GLU A 52 -10.90 -1.67 -8.14
N TRP A 53 -9.94 -0.83 -8.54
CA TRP A 53 -8.55 -0.91 -8.13
C TRP A 53 -8.26 -0.18 -6.81
N ASN A 54 -7.05 -0.33 -6.27
CA ASN A 54 -6.66 0.29 -5.00
C ASN A 54 -6.43 1.81 -5.10
N GLY A 55 -6.17 2.33 -6.30
CA GLY A 55 -5.94 3.75 -6.51
C GLY A 55 -6.34 4.14 -7.92
N GLU A 56 -6.83 5.36 -8.05
CA GLU A 56 -7.18 5.97 -9.33
C GLU A 56 -6.44 7.28 -9.49
N SER A 57 -6.10 7.60 -10.73
CA SER A 57 -5.25 8.73 -11.06
C SER A 57 -5.70 9.36 -12.35
N ARG A 58 -5.86 10.69 -12.37
CA ARG A 58 -6.20 11.43 -13.57
C ARG A 58 -5.56 12.81 -13.62
N TYR A 59 -5.52 13.38 -14.81
CA TYR A 59 -5.18 14.79 -14.97
C TYR A 59 -6.34 15.69 -14.50
N PRO A 60 -6.04 16.87 -13.94
CA PRO A 60 -7.06 17.83 -13.53
C PRO A 60 -7.75 18.48 -14.74
N THR A 61 -8.99 18.94 -14.57
CA THR A 61 -9.64 19.86 -15.53
C THR A 61 -9.01 21.26 -15.45
N PRO A 62 -9.24 22.14 -16.44
CA PRO A 62 -8.77 23.53 -16.38
C PRO A 62 -9.19 24.28 -15.10
N GLU A 63 -10.39 24.05 -14.60
CA GLU A 63 -10.89 24.64 -13.36
C GLU A 63 -10.11 24.10 -12.14
N GLU A 64 -9.87 22.79 -12.10
CA GLU A 64 -9.14 22.16 -11.00
C GLU A 64 -7.66 22.57 -10.96
N VAL A 65 -7.04 22.92 -12.10
CA VAL A 65 -5.67 23.47 -12.15
C VAL A 65 -5.54 24.76 -11.33
N SER A 66 -6.62 25.53 -11.19
CA SER A 66 -6.64 26.80 -10.46
C SER A 66 -6.74 26.65 -8.93
N ASP A 67 -6.90 25.43 -8.40
CA ASP A 67 -7.03 25.19 -6.96
C ASP A 67 -5.78 25.67 -6.19
N PRO A 68 -5.88 26.64 -5.26
CA PRO A 68 -4.70 27.18 -4.58
C PRO A 68 -4.02 26.18 -3.64
N ARG A 69 -4.62 25.02 -3.40
CA ARG A 69 -4.07 23.96 -2.54
C ARG A 69 -3.10 23.03 -3.26
N TRP A 70 -2.89 23.18 -4.58
CA TRP A 70 -1.81 22.47 -5.26
C TRP A 70 -0.47 22.76 -4.55
N PRO A 71 0.34 21.73 -4.23
CA PRO A 71 1.65 21.96 -3.64
C PRO A 71 2.50 22.90 -4.49
N ASP A 72 3.24 23.82 -3.87
CA ASP A 72 4.13 24.73 -4.57
C ASP A 72 5.60 24.26 -4.53
N ARG A 73 5.92 23.32 -3.65
CA ARG A 73 7.27 22.78 -3.45
C ARG A 73 7.29 21.28 -3.26
N CYS A 74 8.39 20.65 -3.65
CA CYS A 74 8.66 19.24 -3.41
C CYS A 74 8.74 18.97 -1.90
N GLY A 75 8.03 17.95 -1.42
CA GLY A 75 7.96 17.61 0.00
C GLY A 75 9.27 17.07 0.60
N ARG A 76 10.28 16.79 -0.22
CA ARG A 76 11.58 16.25 0.22
C ARG A 76 12.71 17.27 0.19
N CYS A 77 12.92 17.94 -0.94
CA CYS A 77 14.06 18.85 -1.13
C CYS A 77 13.64 20.33 -1.23
N ASN A 78 12.35 20.63 -1.11
CA ASN A 78 11.80 21.98 -1.14
C ASN A 78 11.97 22.73 -2.49
N LEU A 79 12.36 22.03 -3.56
CA LEU A 79 12.37 22.54 -4.94
C LEU A 79 11.00 23.12 -5.29
N ALA A 80 10.97 24.36 -5.81
CA ALA A 80 9.73 24.99 -6.24
C ALA A 80 9.24 24.37 -7.56
N PHE A 81 7.95 24.07 -7.63
CA PHE A 81 7.33 23.53 -8.82
C PHE A 81 6.88 24.66 -9.77
N GLU A 82 7.15 24.52 -11.07
CA GLU A 82 6.86 25.48 -12.13
C GLU A 82 5.52 25.22 -12.84
N GLY A 83 4.98 26.22 -13.54
CA GLY A 83 3.63 26.18 -14.10
C GLY A 83 3.32 24.95 -14.98
N LEU A 84 4.33 24.46 -15.71
CA LEU A 84 4.24 23.32 -16.62
C LEU A 84 4.43 21.95 -15.95
N ASP A 85 4.77 21.92 -14.67
CA ASP A 85 4.97 20.66 -13.94
C ASP A 85 3.68 19.85 -13.89
N THR A 86 3.84 18.52 -13.92
CA THR A 86 2.70 17.61 -13.98
C THR A 86 1.85 17.72 -12.72
N ARG A 87 0.54 17.84 -12.94
CA ARG A 87 -0.50 17.80 -11.91
C ARG A 87 -1.31 16.53 -12.06
N GLN A 88 -1.59 15.89 -10.95
CA GLN A 88 -2.35 14.64 -10.89
C GLN A 88 -3.35 14.73 -9.74
N ILE A 89 -4.58 14.32 -9.99
CA ILE A 89 -5.57 14.08 -8.94
C ILE A 89 -5.59 12.60 -8.69
N ASN A 90 -5.34 12.21 -7.44
CA ASN A 90 -5.33 10.82 -7.02
C ASN A 90 -6.49 10.58 -6.07
N VAL A 91 -7.05 9.37 -6.14
CA VAL A 91 -7.98 8.85 -5.15
C VAL A 91 -7.43 7.51 -4.70
N ASP A 92 -6.97 7.44 -3.45
CA ASP A 92 -6.45 6.21 -2.84
C ASP A 92 -7.58 5.54 -2.06
N ARG A 93 -7.85 4.25 -2.32
CA ARG A 93 -8.93 3.54 -1.65
C ARG A 93 -8.67 3.44 -0.15
N LEU A 94 -9.72 3.69 0.63
CA LEU A 94 -9.71 3.39 2.06
C LEU A 94 -10.10 1.93 2.30
N TRP A 95 -9.34 1.31 3.19
CA TRP A 95 -9.55 -0.03 3.71
C TRP A 95 -9.91 0.05 5.18
N THR A 96 -10.68 -0.91 5.68
CA THR A 96 -11.10 -0.94 7.08
C THR A 96 -10.80 -2.27 7.72
N ARG A 97 -10.33 -2.24 8.98
CA ARG A 97 -10.17 -3.42 9.82
C ARG A 97 -11.56 -3.90 10.26
N ILE A 98 -11.88 -5.16 9.97
CA ILE A 98 -13.21 -5.73 10.24
C ILE A 98 -13.62 -5.59 11.71
N GLU A 99 -12.67 -5.80 12.62
CA GLU A 99 -12.94 -5.90 14.06
C GLU A 99 -13.15 -4.56 14.76
N THR A 100 -12.37 -3.54 14.38
CA THR A 100 -12.33 -2.24 15.07
C THR A 100 -12.95 -1.12 14.26
N GLY A 101 -13.05 -1.26 12.93
CA GLY A 101 -13.46 -0.20 12.02
C GLY A 101 -12.37 0.83 11.72
N ASP A 102 -11.13 0.61 12.17
CA ASP A 102 -10.01 1.50 11.85
C ASP A 102 -9.76 1.53 10.34
N ARG A 103 -9.53 2.73 9.80
CA ARG A 103 -9.39 2.95 8.35
C ARG A 103 -7.99 3.38 7.96
N PHE A 104 -7.49 2.83 6.85
CA PHE A 104 -6.15 3.07 6.33
C PHE A 104 -6.17 3.19 4.81
N ARG A 105 -5.22 3.94 4.24
CA ARG A 105 -4.82 3.70 2.85
C ARG A 105 -4.01 2.41 2.80
N LEU A 106 -4.06 1.68 1.69
CA LEU A 106 -3.35 0.40 1.62
C LEU A 106 -1.85 0.54 1.87
N ASP A 107 -1.22 1.57 1.29
CA ASP A 107 0.21 1.88 1.46
C ASP A 107 0.60 2.31 2.88
N ASP A 108 -0.38 2.75 3.69
CA ASP A 108 -0.18 3.10 5.10
C ASP A 108 -0.60 1.98 6.06
N SER A 109 -1.03 0.82 5.53
CA SER A 109 -1.50 -0.27 6.38
C SER A 109 -0.37 -0.74 7.30
N PRO A 110 -0.61 -0.93 8.60
CA PRO A 110 0.46 -1.30 9.51
C PRO A 110 0.86 -2.77 9.29
N PRO A 111 2.08 -3.16 9.72
CA PRO A 111 2.46 -4.56 9.80
C PRO A 111 1.40 -5.41 10.51
N GLY A 112 1.11 -6.59 9.96
CA GLY A 112 0.04 -7.47 10.40
C GLY A 112 -1.24 -7.34 9.58
N ALA A 113 -1.46 -6.24 8.87
CA ALA A 113 -2.63 -6.12 7.99
C ALA A 113 -2.60 -7.18 6.88
N MET A 114 -3.75 -7.83 6.67
CA MET A 114 -3.97 -8.81 5.62
C MET A 114 -5.07 -8.32 4.69
N TYR A 115 -4.90 -8.53 3.38
CA TYR A 115 -5.96 -8.23 2.41
C TYR A 115 -5.96 -9.21 1.26
N PHE A 116 -7.12 -9.34 0.62
CA PHE A 116 -7.25 -10.10 -0.61
C PHE A 116 -7.10 -9.16 -1.81
N SER A 117 -6.20 -9.53 -2.72
CA SER A 117 -5.75 -8.71 -3.84
C SER A 117 -6.32 -9.23 -5.17
N PRO A 118 -7.47 -8.72 -5.65
CA PRO A 118 -8.07 -9.21 -6.89
C PRO A 118 -7.20 -8.99 -8.13
N TRP A 119 -6.33 -7.97 -8.13
CA TRP A 119 -5.39 -7.71 -9.23
C TRP A 119 -4.28 -8.77 -9.37
N TYR A 120 -4.14 -9.69 -8.41
CA TYR A 120 -3.19 -10.81 -8.49
C TYR A 120 -3.88 -12.17 -8.62
N ALA A 121 -5.19 -12.21 -8.88
CA ALA A 121 -5.94 -13.47 -9.01
C ALA A 121 -5.34 -14.41 -10.08
N ASP A 122 -4.83 -13.85 -11.18
CA ASP A 122 -4.20 -14.63 -12.27
C ASP A 122 -2.75 -15.05 -11.96
N SER A 123 -2.14 -14.49 -10.91
CA SER A 123 -0.75 -14.79 -10.50
C SER A 123 -0.64 -15.92 -9.48
N GLY A 124 -1.77 -16.50 -9.08
CA GLY A 124 -1.87 -17.54 -8.04
C GLY A 124 -2.95 -17.19 -7.02
N VAL A 125 -3.62 -18.21 -6.50
CA VAL A 125 -4.60 -18.07 -5.42
C VAL A 125 -4.41 -19.20 -4.43
N GLY A 126 -4.71 -18.95 -3.16
CA GLY A 126 -4.70 -20.00 -2.16
C GLY A 126 -5.95 -20.89 -2.23
N PRO A 127 -6.12 -21.81 -1.27
CA PRO A 127 -7.20 -22.81 -1.26
C PRO A 127 -8.63 -22.22 -1.27
N ASP A 128 -8.78 -20.95 -0.89
CA ASP A 128 -10.03 -20.20 -0.87
C ASP A 128 -10.33 -19.46 -2.18
N GLY A 129 -9.52 -19.65 -3.22
CA GLY A 129 -9.67 -19.00 -4.52
C GLY A 129 -9.32 -17.50 -4.50
N LYS A 130 -8.66 -17.00 -3.45
CA LYS A 130 -8.25 -15.60 -3.32
C LYS A 130 -6.74 -15.48 -3.19
N HIS A 131 -6.20 -14.34 -3.62
CA HIS A 131 -4.78 -14.00 -3.44
C HIS A 131 -4.59 -13.19 -2.16
N LEU A 132 -3.98 -13.78 -1.15
CA LEU A 132 -3.69 -13.14 0.13
C LEU A 132 -2.39 -12.35 0.07
N VAL A 133 -2.44 -11.13 0.59
CA VAL A 133 -1.26 -10.29 0.83
C VAL A 133 -1.19 -9.97 2.31
N VAL A 134 0.02 -10.02 2.87
CA VAL A 134 0.30 -9.70 4.27
C VAL A 134 1.29 -8.55 4.32
N VAL A 135 0.95 -7.47 5.02
CA VAL A 135 1.85 -6.36 5.26
C VAL A 135 2.81 -6.74 6.37
N THR A 136 4.10 -6.74 6.06
CA THR A 136 5.20 -7.04 6.99
C THR A 136 5.98 -5.77 7.31
N PRO A 137 6.85 -5.76 8.34
CA PRO A 137 7.76 -4.65 8.60
C PRO A 137 8.68 -4.28 7.41
N ALA A 138 8.94 -5.21 6.48
CA ALA A 138 9.76 -4.99 5.30
C ALA A 138 8.95 -4.71 4.02
N GLY A 139 7.61 -4.69 4.09
CA GLY A 139 6.73 -4.45 2.95
C GLY A 139 5.69 -5.54 2.72
N HIS A 140 5.08 -5.54 1.55
CA HIS A 140 3.96 -6.42 1.20
C HIS A 140 4.47 -7.80 0.78
N TRP A 141 4.07 -8.83 1.49
CA TRP A 141 4.30 -10.22 1.12
C TRP A 141 3.09 -10.77 0.37
N LEU A 142 3.28 -11.04 -0.92
CA LEU A 142 2.31 -11.70 -1.78
C LEU A 142 2.34 -13.21 -1.49
N VAL A 143 1.58 -13.65 -0.49
CA VAL A 143 1.65 -15.01 0.09
C VAL A 143 1.38 -16.10 -0.94
N ASP A 144 0.43 -15.84 -1.84
CA ASP A 144 0.01 -16.79 -2.85
C ASP A 144 0.69 -16.55 -4.21
N GLN A 145 1.64 -15.60 -4.30
CA GLN A 145 2.47 -15.39 -5.49
C GLN A 145 3.63 -16.39 -5.46
N ASP A 146 3.92 -16.99 -6.63
CA ASP A 146 4.86 -18.10 -6.85
C ASP A 146 4.31 -19.50 -6.51
N ASN A 147 3.55 -20.04 -7.49
CA ASN A 147 3.27 -21.47 -7.73
C ASN A 147 3.98 -22.43 -6.77
N HIS A 148 3.43 -22.61 -5.57
CA HIS A 148 3.80 -23.63 -4.58
C HIS A 148 5.05 -23.40 -3.72
N LYS A 149 5.71 -22.23 -3.77
CA LYS A 149 6.82 -21.97 -2.82
C LYS A 149 6.30 -21.91 -1.38
N TRP A 150 5.19 -21.22 -1.18
CA TRP A 150 4.52 -21.11 0.10
C TRP A 150 3.22 -21.89 0.10
N GLN A 151 3.01 -22.66 1.15
CA GLN A 151 1.78 -23.40 1.42
C GLN A 151 1.02 -22.70 2.54
N ARG A 152 -0.14 -22.15 2.19
CA ARG A 152 -1.08 -21.51 3.11
C ARG A 152 -2.14 -22.52 3.59
N THR A 153 -2.36 -22.57 4.89
CA THR A 153 -3.48 -23.29 5.53
C THR A 153 -4.24 -22.38 6.49
N GLY A 154 -5.47 -22.78 6.84
CA GLY A 154 -6.37 -21.96 7.65
C GLY A 154 -7.09 -20.88 6.84
N MET A 155 -7.76 -19.96 7.55
CA MET A 155 -8.55 -18.89 6.96
C MET A 155 -8.12 -17.55 7.56
N ALA A 156 -8.03 -16.51 6.73
CA ALA A 156 -7.63 -15.19 7.22
C ALA A 156 -8.62 -14.69 8.30
N PRO A 157 -8.13 -14.06 9.39
CA PRO A 157 -6.72 -13.71 9.63
C PRO A 157 -5.87 -14.84 10.23
N LYS A 158 -6.45 -15.96 10.66
CA LYS A 158 -5.76 -17.11 11.29
C LYS A 158 -5.19 -18.08 10.26
N VAL A 159 -4.27 -17.60 9.44
CA VAL A 159 -3.55 -18.43 8.47
C VAL A 159 -2.19 -18.86 9.01
N THR A 160 -1.73 -20.01 8.53
CA THR A 160 -0.34 -20.48 8.69
C THR A 160 0.28 -20.64 7.31
N VAL A 161 1.52 -20.19 7.15
CA VAL A 161 2.25 -20.26 5.88
C VAL A 161 3.62 -20.88 6.08
N THR A 162 3.94 -21.88 5.26
CA THR A 162 5.24 -22.57 5.27
C THR A 162 5.87 -22.61 3.88
N PRO A 163 7.18 -22.39 3.71
CA PRO A 163 8.16 -22.06 4.75
C PRO A 163 8.04 -20.58 5.21
N SER A 164 8.97 -20.12 6.05
CA SER A 164 9.06 -18.70 6.44
C SER A 164 9.35 -17.78 5.24
N ILE A 165 9.07 -16.49 5.41
CA ILE A 165 9.43 -15.44 4.47
C ILE A 165 10.80 -14.86 4.81
N LEU A 166 11.62 -14.56 3.81
CA LEU A 166 12.91 -13.88 3.97
C LEU A 166 13.01 -12.73 2.96
N PHE A 167 12.97 -11.49 3.45
CA PHE A 167 13.26 -10.29 2.68
C PHE A 167 14.73 -9.90 2.87
N HIS A 168 15.44 -9.67 1.76
CA HIS A 168 16.84 -9.23 1.72
C HIS A 168 17.00 -7.73 1.39
N GLY A 169 15.91 -6.95 1.45
CA GLY A 169 15.93 -5.52 1.09
C GLY A 169 16.62 -4.63 2.12
N ASP A 170 16.47 -3.31 1.95
CA ASP A 170 17.00 -2.29 2.88
C ASP A 170 16.58 -2.52 4.34
N ILE A 171 15.40 -3.14 4.52
CA ILE A 171 14.91 -3.65 5.79
C ILE A 171 14.89 -5.17 5.68
N PRO A 172 15.94 -5.88 6.14
CA PRO A 172 15.93 -7.34 6.16
C PRO A 172 14.87 -7.83 7.15
N TYR A 173 14.12 -8.86 6.77
CA TYR A 173 13.06 -9.41 7.61
C TYR A 173 12.90 -10.91 7.38
N HIS A 174 12.92 -11.69 8.46
CA HIS A 174 12.73 -13.14 8.45
C HIS A 174 11.70 -13.51 9.51
N ALA A 175 10.59 -14.12 9.08
CA ALA A 175 9.53 -14.53 10.02
C ALA A 175 8.72 -15.72 9.50
N PHE A 176 8.10 -16.44 10.42
CA PHE A 176 7.00 -17.37 10.15
C PHE A 176 5.67 -16.65 10.26
N LEU A 177 4.69 -17.05 9.45
CA LEU A 177 3.29 -16.71 9.68
C LEU A 177 2.59 -17.95 10.23
N THR A 178 2.15 -17.92 11.49
CA THR A 178 1.57 -19.06 12.18
C THR A 178 0.36 -18.64 13.00
N ASP A 179 -0.78 -19.26 12.74
CA ASP A 179 -2.08 -18.98 13.38
C ASP A 179 -2.43 -17.48 13.43
N GLY A 180 -2.14 -16.76 12.34
CA GLY A 180 -2.38 -15.31 12.26
C GLY A 180 -1.38 -14.45 13.03
N PHE A 181 -0.19 -14.95 13.34
CA PHE A 181 0.90 -14.15 13.89
C PHE A 181 2.12 -14.19 12.98
N LEU A 182 2.72 -13.03 12.72
CA LEU A 182 4.09 -12.94 12.23
C LEU A 182 5.04 -13.13 13.42
N VAL A 183 5.83 -14.21 13.38
CA VAL A 183 6.78 -14.61 14.41
C VAL A 183 8.19 -14.52 13.85
N PRO A 184 9.00 -13.54 14.27
CA PRO A 184 10.38 -13.39 13.83
C PRO A 184 11.23 -14.62 14.13
N CYS A 185 12.19 -14.90 13.25
CA CYS A 185 13.18 -15.97 13.42
C CYS A 185 14.35 -15.58 14.33
#